data_AF-A0A3N4K6S8-F1
#
_entry.id   AF-A0A3N4K6S8-F1
#
_cell.length_a   1.000
_cell.length_b   1.000
_cell.length_c   1.000
_cell.angle_alpha   90.00
_cell.angle_beta   90.00
_cell.angle_gamma   90.00
#
_symmetry.space_group_name_H-M   'P 1'
#
loop_
_entity.id
_entity.type
_entity.pdbx_description
1 polymer ?
#
loop_
_entity_poly.entity_id
_entity_poly.type
_entity_poly.pdbx_seq_one_letter_code
_entity_poly.pdbx_strand_id
1 'polypeptide(L)'
;MSVKPYSTEPMMPYEDHMLLAIEQYYEEYKLSSNSQSQYLTPSICAIMEAYSVACSTLGHRLHGYSSQQEAAQRRLKMTPGEEEAIEEWCLTVASWCMPLQVKMLHNMSEQLLQV
;
A
#
# COMPACT_ATOMS: atom_id res chain seq x y z
N MET A 1 34.96 -13.49 9.53
CA MET A 1 33.53 -13.10 9.47
C MET A 1 33.06 -13.32 8.05
N SER A 2 32.27 -14.36 7.81
CA SER A 2 31.79 -14.71 6.47
C SER A 2 30.61 -13.80 6.11
N VAL A 3 30.83 -12.84 5.21
CA VAL A 3 29.78 -11.98 4.68
C VAL A 3 28.96 -12.86 3.74
N LYS A 4 27.71 -13.17 4.13
CA LYS A 4 26.79 -13.89 3.24
C LYS A 4 26.60 -13.06 1.96
N PRO A 5 26.73 -13.65 0.77
CA PRO A 5 26.51 -12.90 -0.47
C PRO A 5 25.07 -12.40 -0.49
N TYR A 6 24.90 -11.12 -0.84
CA TYR A 6 23.60 -10.54 -1.10
C TYR A 6 22.99 -11.30 -2.29
N SER A 7 21.94 -12.08 -2.01
CA SER A 7 21.21 -12.82 -3.03
C SER A 7 20.52 -11.80 -3.95
N THR A 8 21.03 -11.66 -5.17
CA THR A 8 20.40 -10.93 -6.27
C THR A 8 19.30 -11.79 -6.90
N GLU A 9 18.32 -12.19 -6.11
CA GLU A 9 17.04 -12.63 -6.68
C GLU A 9 16.23 -11.38 -7.08
N PRO A 10 15.34 -11.46 -8.09
CA PRO A 10 14.43 -10.36 -8.40
C PRO A 10 13.62 -10.09 -7.14
N MET A 11 14.00 -9.04 -6.42
CA MET A 11 13.49 -8.82 -5.08
C MET A 11 12.05 -8.38 -5.23
N MET A 12 11.13 -9.32 -4.98
CA MET A 12 9.72 -9.03 -4.88
C MET A 12 9.56 -7.90 -3.85
N PRO A 13 8.81 -6.82 -4.17
CA PRO A 13 8.55 -5.73 -3.24
C PRO A 13 8.09 -6.25 -1.88
N TYR A 14 8.54 -5.63 -0.79
CA TYR A 14 8.20 -6.06 0.58
C TYR A 14 6.68 -6.17 0.81
N GLU A 15 5.91 -5.29 0.16
CA GLU A 15 4.45 -5.29 0.18
C GLU A 15 3.85 -6.56 -0.44
N ASP A 16 4.45 -7.09 -1.51
CA ASP A 16 4.00 -8.32 -2.16
C ASP A 16 4.29 -9.55 -1.29
N HIS A 17 5.46 -9.58 -0.63
CA HIS A 17 5.75 -10.59 0.39
C HIS A 17 4.76 -10.55 1.56
N MET A 18 4.35 -9.34 1.98
CA MET A 18 3.34 -9.16 3.02
C MET A 18 1.96 -9.66 2.60
N LEU A 19 1.55 -9.40 1.35
CA LEU A 19 0.27 -9.88 0.83
C LEU A 19 0.23 -11.41 0.77
N LEU A 20 1.27 -12.05 0.24
CA LEU A 20 1.37 -13.51 0.20
C LEU A 20 1.38 -14.12 1.61
N ALA A 21 2.06 -13.48 2.58
CA ALA A 21 2.03 -13.92 3.98
C ALA A 21 0.63 -13.87 4.59
N ILE A 22 -0.15 -12.83 4.29
CA ILE A 22 -1.53 -12.66 4.76
C ILE A 22 -2.45 -13.69 4.10
N GLU A 23 -2.35 -13.88 2.78
CA GLU A 23 -3.14 -14.87 2.04
C GLU A 23 -2.89 -16.29 2.57
N GLN A 24 -1.61 -16.66 2.74
CA GLN A 24 -1.23 -17.96 3.29
C GLN A 24 -1.83 -18.18 4.68
N TYR A 25 -1.80 -17.17 5.56
CA TYR A 25 -2.39 -17.25 6.89
C TYR A 25 -3.90 -17.53 6.84
N TYR A 26 -4.64 -16.87 5.94
CA TYR A 26 -6.08 -17.06 5.84
C TYR A 26 -6.48 -18.40 5.19
N GLU A 27 -5.75 -18.86 4.17
CA GLU A 27 -5.98 -20.19 3.58
C GLU A 27 -5.75 -21.30 4.60
N GLU A 28 -4.71 -21.19 5.42
CA GLU A 28 -4.43 -22.13 6.51
C GLU A 28 -5.49 -22.08 7.62
N TYR A 29 -5.95 -20.89 8.00
CA TYR A 29 -7.05 -20.72 8.95
C TYR A 29 -8.35 -21.38 8.44
N LYS A 30 -8.68 -21.19 7.16
CA LYS A 30 -9.85 -21.77 6.50
C LYS A 30 -9.75 -23.30 6.35
N LEU A 31 -8.55 -23.85 6.15
CA LEU A 31 -8.31 -25.28 6.15
C LEU A 31 -8.48 -25.87 7.57
N SER A 32 -7.98 -25.17 8.59
CA SER A 32 -8.12 -25.56 10.00
C SER A 32 -9.56 -25.53 10.50
N SER A 33 -10.42 -24.62 10.00
CA SER A 33 -11.82 -24.55 10.43
C SER A 33 -12.71 -25.62 9.78
N ASN A 34 -12.34 -26.09 8.58
CA ASN A 34 -13.14 -27.03 7.79
C ASN A 34 -12.77 -28.50 7.98
N SER A 35 -11.63 -28.78 8.63
CA SER A 35 -11.18 -30.16 8.80
C SER A 35 -10.64 -30.37 10.21
N GLN A 36 -10.91 -31.54 10.79
CA GLN A 36 -10.08 -32.13 11.85
C GLN A 36 -8.68 -32.41 11.27
N SER A 37 -7.98 -31.33 10.91
CA SER A 37 -6.69 -31.35 10.24
C SER A 37 -5.65 -31.89 11.21
N GLN A 38 -5.05 -33.02 10.86
CA GLN A 38 -3.85 -33.56 11.53
C GLN A 38 -2.58 -32.79 11.14
N TYR A 39 -2.68 -31.78 10.28
CA TYR A 39 -1.55 -30.91 9.93
C TYR A 39 -1.44 -29.79 10.96
N LEU A 40 -0.24 -29.64 11.55
CA LEU A 40 0.09 -28.47 12.37
C LEU A 40 -0.19 -27.23 11.54
N THR A 41 -1.12 -26.39 12.00
CA THR A 41 -1.23 -25.01 11.52
C THR A 41 0.15 -24.37 11.65
N PRO A 42 0.76 -23.92 10.54
CA PRO A 42 2.00 -23.16 10.60
C PRO A 42 1.79 -22.00 11.56
N SER A 43 2.66 -21.91 12.57
CA SER A 43 2.61 -20.76 13.47
C SER A 43 2.90 -19.50 12.67
N ILE A 44 2.42 -18.35 13.14
CA ILE A 44 2.75 -17.03 12.54
C ILE A 44 4.27 -16.89 12.32
N CYS A 45 5.10 -17.53 13.16
CA CYS A 45 6.55 -17.58 12.99
C CYS A 45 7.02 -18.33 11.73
N ALA A 46 6.33 -19.39 11.31
CA ALA A 46 6.66 -20.11 10.09
C ALA A 46 6.37 -19.27 8.84
N ILE A 47 5.25 -18.55 8.83
CA ILE A 47 4.89 -17.61 7.76
C ILE A 47 5.88 -16.41 7.74
N MET A 48 6.24 -15.91 8.92
CA MET A 48 7.26 -14.87 9.09
C MET A 48 8.60 -15.26 8.43
N GLU A 49 9.09 -16.47 8.72
CA GLU A 49 10.34 -16.99 8.15
C GLU A 49 10.24 -17.23 6.65
N ALA A 50 9.12 -17.80 6.18
CA ALA A 50 8.92 -18.12 4.76
C ALA A 50 8.90 -16.87 3.87
N TYR A 51 8.24 -15.80 4.33
CA TYR A 51 8.06 -14.57 3.55
C TYR A 51 9.03 -13.45 3.96
N SER A 52 9.93 -13.70 4.92
CA SER A 52 10.87 -12.69 5.44
C SER A 52 10.19 -11.39 5.90
N VAL A 53 8.98 -11.50 6.45
CA VAL A 53 8.20 -10.38 6.98
C VAL A 53 8.35 -10.30 8.49
N ALA A 54 8.26 -9.12 9.12
CA ALA A 54 8.32 -9.03 10.57
C ALA A 54 7.02 -9.52 11.22
N CYS A 55 7.11 -10.34 12.29
CA CYS A 55 5.94 -10.87 13.00
C CYS A 55 5.02 -9.76 13.55
N SER A 56 5.59 -8.68 14.07
CA SER A 56 4.82 -7.51 14.54
C SER A 56 4.06 -6.83 13.40
N THR A 57 4.69 -6.67 12.24
CA THR A 57 4.07 -6.09 11.04
C THR A 57 2.97 -6.99 10.50
N LEU A 58 3.20 -8.31 10.41
CA LEU A 58 2.19 -9.28 10.02
C LEU A 58 1.02 -9.30 11.00
N GLY A 59 1.29 -9.30 12.30
CA GLY A 59 0.28 -9.17 13.33
C GLY A 59 -0.58 -7.91 13.15
N HIS A 60 0.05 -6.73 12.99
CA HIS A 60 -0.67 -5.48 12.74
C HIS A 60 -1.56 -5.57 11.49
N ARG A 61 -1.02 -6.10 10.38
CA ARG A 61 -1.78 -6.26 9.13
C ARG A 61 -3.00 -7.17 9.29
N LEU A 62 -2.84 -8.30 9.98
CA LEU A 62 -3.94 -9.23 10.28
C LEU A 62 -5.04 -8.61 11.17
N HIS A 63 -4.69 -7.61 11.99
CA HIS A 63 -5.65 -6.84 12.79
C HIS A 63 -6.25 -5.64 12.02
N GLY A 64 -5.99 -5.52 10.71
CA GLY A 64 -6.55 -4.48 9.86
C GLY A 64 -5.79 -3.15 9.87
N TYR A 65 -4.59 -3.09 10.46
CA TYR A 65 -3.75 -1.91 10.32
C TYR A 65 -3.17 -1.85 8.91
N SER A 66 -3.17 -0.65 8.34
CA SER A 66 -2.65 -0.39 6.98
C SER A 66 -1.19 0.06 7.01
N SER A 67 -0.46 -0.13 5.90
CA SER A 67 0.86 0.50 5.78
C SER A 67 0.75 2.01 5.75
N GLN A 68 1.88 2.65 6.04
CA GLN A 68 2.04 4.08 5.83
C GLN A 68 1.74 4.48 4.39
N GLN A 69 2.11 3.66 3.39
CA GLN A 69 1.83 3.93 1.98
C GLN A 69 0.34 3.91 1.68
N GLU A 70 -0.38 2.86 2.11
CA GLU A 70 -1.84 2.82 1.97
C GLU A 70 -2.52 3.96 2.72
N ALA A 71 -2.05 4.27 3.94
CA ALA A 71 -2.57 5.39 4.71
C ALA A 71 -2.31 6.73 4.01
N ALA A 72 -1.16 6.89 3.37
CA ALA A 72 -0.84 8.07 2.57
C ALA A 72 -1.73 8.15 1.33
N GLN A 73 -1.95 7.05 0.62
CA GLN A 73 -2.87 6.99 -0.52
C GLN A 73 -4.31 7.33 -0.11
N ARG A 74 -4.81 6.81 1.02
CA ARG A 74 -6.15 7.19 1.54
C ARG A 74 -6.25 8.64 1.98
N ARG A 75 -5.12 9.31 2.25
CA ARG A 75 -5.06 10.74 2.58
C ARG A 75 -4.99 11.63 1.35
N LEU A 76 -4.69 11.08 0.18
CA LEU A 76 -4.79 11.84 -1.07
C LEU A 76 -6.25 12.23 -1.25
N LYS A 77 -6.48 13.53 -1.32
CA LYS A 77 -7.82 14.08 -1.53
C LYS A 77 -8.21 14.05 -3.00
N MET A 78 -7.22 14.01 -3.88
CA MET A 78 -7.37 14.07 -5.33
C MET A 78 -6.84 12.79 -5.95
N THR A 79 -7.55 12.33 -6.96
CA THR A 79 -7.10 11.29 -7.88
C THR A 79 -6.05 11.86 -8.85
N PRO A 80 -5.19 11.01 -9.43
CA PRO A 80 -4.22 11.47 -10.43
C PRO A 80 -4.84 12.24 -11.60
N GLY A 81 -6.05 11.86 -12.03
CA GLY A 81 -6.75 12.56 -13.11
C GLY A 81 -7.26 13.95 -12.71
N GLU A 82 -7.66 14.13 -11.44
CA GLU A 82 -8.02 15.46 -10.94
C GLU A 82 -6.79 16.35 -10.77
N GLU A 83 -5.65 15.79 -10.37
CA GLU A 83 -4.36 16.52 -10.34
C GLU A 83 -3.92 16.96 -11.74
N GLU A 84 -4.04 16.09 -12.75
CA GLU A 84 -3.75 16.39 -14.15
C GLU A 84 -4.66 17.50 -14.70
N ALA A 85 -5.96 17.45 -14.40
CA ALA A 85 -6.91 18.49 -14.81
C ALA A 85 -6.59 19.85 -14.17
N ILE A 86 -6.15 19.87 -12.91
CA ILE A 86 -5.65 21.09 -12.27
C ILE A 86 -4.39 21.61 -12.97
N GLU A 87 -3.45 20.72 -13.30
CA GLU A 87 -2.21 21.10 -13.97
C GLU A 87 -2.48 21.74 -15.34
N GLU A 88 -3.33 21.12 -16.17
CA GLU A 88 -3.75 21.70 -17.45
C GLU A 88 -4.42 23.07 -17.29
N TRP A 89 -5.30 23.22 -16.31
CA TRP A 89 -5.93 24.49 -16.00
C TRP A 89 -4.89 25.55 -15.57
N CYS A 90 -3.93 25.17 -14.72
CA CYS A 90 -2.84 26.07 -14.29
C CYS A 90 -2.02 26.55 -15.49
N LEU A 91 -1.63 25.64 -16.38
CA LEU A 91 -0.89 25.95 -17.59
C LEU A 91 -1.68 26.89 -18.53
N THR A 92 -2.98 26.65 -18.66
CA THR A 92 -3.89 27.49 -19.45
C THR A 92 -3.95 28.91 -18.90
N VAL A 93 -4.14 29.08 -17.59
CA VAL A 93 -4.19 30.41 -16.96
C VAL A 93 -2.83 31.12 -17.05
N ALA A 94 -1.74 30.39 -16.86
CA ALA A 94 -0.39 30.94 -17.03
C ALA A 94 -0.12 31.42 -18.47
N SER A 95 -0.70 30.75 -19.48
CA SER A 95 -0.60 31.17 -20.89
C SER A 95 -1.20 32.55 -21.16
N TRP A 96 -2.14 33.00 -20.31
CA TRP A 96 -2.74 34.33 -20.39
C TRP A 96 -1.86 35.41 -19.74
N CYS A 97 -0.61 35.09 -19.38
CA CYS A 97 0.31 35.94 -18.65
C CYS A 97 -0.25 36.42 -17.30
N MET A 98 -1.19 35.67 -16.73
CA MET A 98 -1.79 35.96 -15.43
C MET A 98 -1.04 35.20 -14.33
N PRO A 99 -0.64 35.88 -13.23
CA PRO A 99 -0.02 35.19 -12.11
C PRO A 99 -1.05 34.29 -11.41
N LEU A 100 -0.71 33.00 -11.28
CA LEU A 100 -1.57 32.04 -10.60
C LEU A 100 -1.62 32.34 -9.10
N GLN A 101 -2.80 32.67 -8.59
CA GLN A 101 -2.97 32.86 -7.15
C GLN A 101 -3.33 31.54 -6.48
N VAL A 102 -2.72 31.28 -5.32
CA VAL A 102 -3.01 30.09 -4.49
C VAL A 102 -4.52 29.96 -4.19
N LYS A 103 -5.22 31.08 -4.02
CA LYS A 103 -6.68 31.11 -3.83
C LYS A 103 -7.45 30.58 -5.04
N MET A 104 -7.00 30.88 -6.26
CA MET A 104 -7.65 30.38 -7.47
C MET A 104 -7.46 28.88 -7.62
N LEU A 105 -6.26 28.38 -7.31
CA LEU A 105 -5.96 26.95 -7.26
C LEU A 105 -6.84 26.22 -6.24
N HIS A 106 -6.96 26.76 -5.02
CA HIS A 106 -7.82 26.19 -3.99
C HIS A 106 -9.28 26.11 -4.44
N ASN A 107 -9.83 27.20 -4.99
CA ASN A 107 -11.20 27.21 -5.49
C ASN A 107 -11.42 26.19 -6.61
N MET A 108 -10.47 26.04 -7.54
CA MET A 108 -10.56 25.07 -8.63
C MET A 108 -10.49 23.64 -8.10
N SER A 109 -9.61 23.37 -7.13
CA SER A 109 -9.54 22.06 -6.47
C SER A 109 -10.84 21.71 -5.73
N GLU A 110 -11.48 22.66 -5.06
CA GLU A 110 -12.78 22.45 -4.41
C GLU A 110 -13.91 22.21 -5.42
N GLN A 111 -13.88 22.85 -6.58
CA GLN A 111 -14.88 22.63 -7.64
C GLN A 111 -14.77 21.23 -8.26
N LEU A 112 -13.56 20.69 -8.39
CA LEU A 112 -13.35 19.34 -8.91
C LEU A 112 -13.77 18.27 -7.90
N LEU A 113 -13.55 18.50 -6.60
CA LEU A 113 -13.87 17.56 -5.52
C LEU A 113 -15.37 17.49 -5.14
N GLN A 114 -16.25 18.27 -5.77
CA GLN A 114 -17.69 18.31 -5.47
C GLN A 114 -18.55 17.33 -6.31
N VAL A 115 -17.95 16.31 -6.94
CA VAL A 115 -18.65 15.29 -7.74
C VAL A 115 -18.94 14.03 -6.93
#